data_AF-M8AX73-F1
#
_entry.id   AF-M8AX73-F1
#
_cell.length_a   1.000
_cell.length_b   1.000
_cell.length_c   1.000
_cell.angle_alpha   90.00
_cell.angle_beta   90.00
_cell.angle_gamma   90.00
#
_symmetry.space_group_name_H-M   'P 1'
#
loop_
_entity.id
_entity.type
_entity.pdbx_description
1 polymer ?
#
loop_
_entity_poly.entity_id
_entity_poly.type
_entity_poly.pdbx_seq_one_letter_code
_entity_poly.pdbx_strand_id
1 'polypeptide(L)'
;MEIKALGGVPRALPLFKWFREEGPVYRLAAGPRDFVIVSDPAVAKHVLRGYGTRYEKGLVAEVSEFLFGSGFAIAEGALWTVPAIIG
;
A
#
# COMPACT_ATOMS: atom_id res chain seq x y z
N MET A 1 -8.76 12.08 14.41
CA MET A 1 -9.45 11.17 13.47
C MET A 1 -9.44 9.77 14.08
N GLU A 2 -10.59 9.26 14.53
CA GLU A 2 -10.65 8.01 15.31
C GLU A 2 -10.92 6.81 14.39
N ILE A 3 -10.04 5.80 14.46
CA ILE A 3 -9.91 4.66 13.53
C ILE A 3 -10.98 3.59 13.77
N LYS A 4 -11.78 3.72 14.84
CA LYS A 4 -12.79 2.72 15.24
C LYS A 4 -13.78 2.38 14.12
N ALA A 5 -13.96 3.26 13.13
CA ALA A 5 -14.80 3.04 11.95
C ALA A 5 -14.24 2.07 10.89
N LEU A 6 -12.99 1.59 11.01
CA LEU A 6 -12.38 0.66 10.02
C LEU A 6 -12.54 -0.82 10.39
N GLY A 7 -13.06 -1.14 11.57
CA GLY A 7 -13.42 -2.51 11.95
C GLY A 7 -14.78 -2.91 11.37
N GLY A 8 -14.81 -3.76 10.34
CA GLY A 8 -16.03 -4.40 9.84
C GLY A 8 -16.82 -3.66 8.75
N VAL A 9 -16.47 -2.42 8.39
CA VAL A 9 -17.07 -1.67 7.26
C VAL A 9 -16.14 -1.77 6.04
N PRO A 10 -16.66 -1.85 4.80
CA PRO A 10 -15.82 -1.75 3.60
C PRO A 10 -14.93 -0.50 3.67
N ARG A 11 -13.61 -0.71 3.71
CA ARG A 11 -12.60 0.36 3.85
C ARG A 11 -12.73 1.47 2.80
N ALA A 12 -13.34 1.17 1.65
CA ALA A 12 -13.60 2.14 0.58
C ALA A 12 -14.53 3.28 1.01
N LEU A 13 -15.50 3.05 1.91
CA LEU A 13 -16.52 4.05 2.22
C LEU A 13 -16.00 5.20 3.11
N PRO A 14 -15.24 4.93 4.21
CA PRO A 14 -14.61 6.01 4.98
C PRO A 14 -13.54 6.77 4.21
N LEU A 15 -12.73 6.08 3.39
CA LEU A 15 -11.69 6.73 2.58
C LEU A 15 -12.28 7.64 1.51
N PHE A 16 -13.38 7.24 0.87
CA PHE A 16 -14.07 8.10 -0.08
C PHE A 16 -14.62 9.36 0.58
N LYS A 17 -15.19 9.25 1.79
CA LYS A 17 -15.62 10.43 2.55
C LYS A 17 -14.46 11.39 2.79
N TRP A 18 -13.33 10.90 3.31
CA TRP A 18 -12.18 11.75 3.62
C TRP A 18 -11.50 12.32 2.38
N PHE A 19 -11.48 11.60 1.25
CA PHE A 19 -11.07 12.16 -0.04
C PHE A 19 -11.89 13.41 -0.40
N ARG A 20 -13.20 13.38 -0.15
CA ARG A 20 -14.09 14.52 -0.43
C ARG A 20 -13.87 15.70 0.52
N GLU A 21 -13.39 15.45 1.74
CA GLU A 21 -13.19 16.46 2.80
C GLU A 21 -11.77 17.05 2.77
N GLU A 22 -10.74 16.21 2.71
CA GLU A 22 -9.32 16.56 2.82
C GLU A 22 -8.63 16.75 1.45
N GLY A 23 -9.28 16.29 0.38
CA GLY A 23 -8.78 16.38 -0.98
C GLY A 23 -8.09 15.10 -1.49
N PRO A 24 -7.47 15.17 -2.68
CA PRO A 24 -7.05 14.00 -3.44
C PRO A 24 -5.78 13.31 -2.91
N VAL A 25 -5.04 13.96 -2.00
CA VAL A 25 -3.89 13.38 -1.29
C VAL A 25 -3.91 13.90 0.14
N TYR A 26 -3.95 13.01 1.12
CA TYR A 26 -4.01 13.39 2.54
C TYR A 26 -3.32 12.36 3.45
N ARG A 27 -3.01 12.78 4.68
CA ARG A 27 -2.36 11.94 5.70
C ARG A 27 -3.40 11.36 6.65
N LEU A 28 -3.39 10.05 6.82
CA LEU A 28 -4.19 9.29 7.77
C LEU A 28 -3.27 8.75 8.86
N ALA A 29 -3.15 9.50 9.95
CA ALA A 29 -2.44 9.07 11.15
C ALA A 29 -3.38 8.24 12.04
N ALA A 30 -2.99 6.99 12.29
CA ALA A 30 -3.79 5.95 12.88
C ALA A 30 -2.99 5.18 13.96
N GLY A 31 -2.84 5.78 15.15
CA GLY A 31 -2.04 5.18 16.23
C GLY A 31 -0.57 5.07 15.82
N PRO A 32 0.06 3.87 15.86
CA PRO A 32 1.44 3.69 15.41
C PRO A 32 1.58 3.68 13.88
N ARG A 33 0.46 3.69 13.14
CA ARG A 33 0.47 3.67 11.68
C ARG A 33 0.21 5.06 11.13
N ASP A 34 0.88 5.38 10.05
CA ASP A 34 0.79 6.66 9.39
C ASP A 34 0.81 6.45 7.89
N PHE A 35 -0.29 6.82 7.24
CA PHE A 35 -0.50 6.52 5.83
C PHE A 35 -0.68 7.82 5.04
N VAL A 36 -0.12 7.85 3.84
CA VAL A 36 -0.53 8.81 2.81
C VAL A 36 -1.57 8.13 1.93
N ILE A 37 -2.78 8.66 1.92
CA ILE A 37 -3.85 8.19 1.06
C ILE A 37 -3.79 8.98 -0.25
N VAL A 38 -3.72 8.25 -1.36
CA VAL A 38 -3.65 8.82 -2.72
C VAL A 38 -4.91 8.45 -3.49
N SER A 39 -5.67 9.46 -3.90
CA SER A 39 -6.86 9.34 -4.76
C SER A 39 -6.73 10.13 -6.07
N ASP A 40 -5.61 10.85 -6.28
CA ASP A 40 -5.28 11.52 -7.54
C ASP A 40 -4.67 10.53 -8.57
N PRO A 41 -5.17 10.46 -9.81
CA PRO A 41 -4.62 9.57 -10.84
C PRO A 41 -3.18 9.87 -11.25
N ALA A 42 -2.76 11.13 -11.29
CA ALA A 42 -1.41 11.51 -11.69
C ALA A 42 -0.40 11.16 -10.59
N VAL A 43 -0.76 11.38 -9.32
CA VAL A 43 0.05 10.96 -8.17
C VAL A 43 0.10 9.44 -8.07
N ALA A 44 -1.02 8.74 -8.25
CA ALA A 44 -1.04 7.28 -8.28
C ALA A 44 -0.12 6.74 -9.38
N LYS A 45 -0.17 7.31 -10.58
CA LYS A 45 0.75 6.97 -11.68
C LYS A 45 2.21 7.23 -11.31
N HIS A 46 2.52 8.32 -10.62
CA HIS A 46 3.86 8.63 -10.14
C HIS A 46 4.37 7.55 -9.17
N VAL A 47 3.56 7.19 -8.17
CA VAL A 47 3.91 6.17 -7.17
C VAL A 47 4.11 4.82 -7.83
N LEU A 48 3.16 4.38 -8.65
CA LEU A 48 3.21 3.07 -9.32
C LEU A 48 4.39 2.95 -10.29
N ARG A 49 4.72 4.02 -11.04
CA ARG A 49 5.90 4.03 -11.92
C ARG A 49 7.22 4.14 -11.17
N GLY A 50 7.20 4.60 -9.92
CA GLY A 50 8.37 4.66 -9.04
C GLY A 50 8.67 3.35 -8.31
N TYR A 51 7.91 2.28 -8.58
CA TYR A 51 8.15 0.96 -7.98
C TYR A 51 9.57 0.46 -8.27
N GLY A 52 10.20 -0.16 -7.26
CA GLY A 52 11.55 -0.73 -7.35
C GLY A 52 12.70 0.29 -7.30
N THR A 53 12.40 1.59 -7.19
CA THR A 53 13.41 2.65 -7.02
C THR A 53 13.08 3.63 -5.89
N ARG A 54 11.80 3.96 -5.72
CA ARG A 54 11.33 4.93 -4.70
C ARG A 54 10.24 4.37 -3.80
N TYR A 55 9.50 3.36 -4.28
CA TYR A 55 8.41 2.72 -3.58
C TYR A 55 8.53 1.21 -3.66
N GLU A 56 8.14 0.54 -2.57
CA GLU A 56 8.17 -0.92 -2.38
C GLU A 56 6.77 -1.39 -1.92
N LYS A 57 6.52 -2.70 -1.91
CA LYS A 57 5.26 -3.30 -1.44
C LYS A 57 5.00 -3.05 0.05
N GLY A 58 6.06 -2.83 0.83
CA GLY A 58 5.99 -2.46 2.24
C GLY A 58 5.15 -3.43 3.07
N LEU A 59 4.19 -2.90 3.84
CA LEU A 59 3.36 -3.67 4.79
C LEU A 59 2.61 -4.84 4.15
N VAL A 60 2.30 -4.77 2.85
CA VAL A 60 1.64 -5.90 2.17
C VAL A 60 2.57 -7.11 2.12
N ALA A 61 3.85 -6.92 1.81
CA ALA A 61 4.84 -7.99 1.81
C ALA A 61 5.07 -8.52 3.23
N GLU A 62 5.28 -7.63 4.21
CA GLU A 62 5.52 -7.98 5.62
C GLU A 62 4.39 -8.86 6.20
N VAL A 63 3.13 -8.47 6.01
CA VAL A 63 1.99 -9.19 6.60
C VAL A 63 1.68 -10.49 5.87
N SER A 64 2.13 -10.66 4.62
CA SER A 64 1.80 -11.84 3.82
C SER A 64 2.98 -12.80 3.60
N GLU A 65 4.16 -12.48 4.15
CA GLU A 65 5.34 -13.34 4.14
C GLU A 65 5.06 -14.73 4.72
N PHE A 66 4.26 -14.83 5.78
CA PHE A 66 3.92 -16.12 6.37
C PHE A 66 3.14 -17.05 5.42
N LEU A 67 2.43 -16.49 4.43
CA LEU A 67 1.68 -17.25 3.43
C LEU A 67 2.51 -17.54 2.19
N PHE A 68 3.27 -16.56 1.72
CA PHE A 68 3.90 -16.60 0.40
C PHE A 68 5.42 -16.80 0.46
N GLY A 69 6.05 -16.75 1.64
CA GLY A 69 7.49 -16.84 1.82
C GLY A 69 8.23 -15.79 0.99
N SER A 70 9.08 -16.24 0.07
CA SER A 70 9.78 -15.38 -0.90
C SER A 70 9.13 -15.37 -2.29
N GLY A 71 7.85 -15.73 -2.37
CA GLY A 71 7.11 -15.79 -3.62
C GLY A 71 7.10 -14.46 -4.37
N PHE A 72 7.12 -14.53 -5.71
CA PHE A 72 7.20 -13.37 -6.61
C PHE A 72 6.20 -12.24 -6.29
N ALA A 73 5.00 -12.59 -5.82
CA ALA A 73 3.96 -11.62 -5.45
C ALA A 73 4.42 -10.65 -4.36
N ILE A 74 5.34 -11.06 -3.47
CA ILE A 74 5.80 -10.27 -2.33
C ILE A 74 7.32 -10.04 -2.30
N ALA A 75 8.08 -10.73 -3.15
CA ALA A 75 9.51 -10.48 -3.35
C ALA A 75 9.79 -9.08 -3.90
N GLU A 76 10.98 -8.56 -3.63
CA GLU A 76 11.46 -7.24 -4.09
C GLU A 76 12.80 -7.35 -4.83
N GLY A 77 13.20 -6.26 -5.51
CA GLY A 77 14.52 -6.13 -6.12
C GLY A 77 14.89 -7.23 -7.12
N ALA A 78 16.10 -7.78 -7.00
CA ALA A 78 16.62 -8.79 -7.93
C ALA A 78 15.80 -10.09 -7.90
N LEU A 79 15.33 -10.50 -6.71
CA LEU A 79 14.54 -11.72 -6.53
C LEU A 79 13.17 -11.62 -7.22
N TRP A 80 12.61 -10.40 -7.30
CA TRP A 80 11.43 -10.12 -8.08
C TRP A 80 11.72 -10.04 -9.58
N THR A 81 12.82 -9.38 -9.98
CA THR A 81 13.13 -9.12 -11.40
C THR A 81 13.58 -10.37 -12.14
N VAL A 82 14.30 -11.25 -11.46
CA VAL A 82 14.70 -12.56 -11.95
C VAL A 82 14.14 -13.55 -10.96
N PRO A 83 12.98 -14.18 -11.24
CA PRO A 83 12.52 -15.29 -10.44
C PRO A 83 13.67 -16.28 -10.38
N ALA A 84 14.12 -16.66 -9.19
CA ALA A 84 15.13 -17.69 -9.05
C ALA A 84 14.65 -18.89 -9.88
N ILE A 85 15.31 -19.15 -11.01
CA ILE A 85 15.09 -20.37 -11.78
C ILE A 85 15.57 -21.46 -10.85
N ILE A 86 14.61 -22.12 -10.21
CA ILE A 86 14.86 -23.26 -9.34
C ILE A 86 15.37 -24.34 -10.29
N GLY A 87 16.67 -24.61 -10.24
CA GLY A 87 17.29 -25.77 -10.89
C GLY A 87 16.99 -27.04 -10.12
#